data_AF-A0A165GMJ5-F1
#
_entry.id   AF-A0A165GMJ5-F1
#
_cell.length_a   1.000
_cell.length_b   1.000
_cell.length_c   1.000
_cell.angle_alpha   90.00
_cell.angle_beta   90.00
_cell.angle_gamma   90.00
#
_symmetry.space_group_name_H-M   'P 1'
#
loop_
_entity.id
_entity.type
_entity.pdbx_description
1 polymer ?
#
loop_
_entity_poly.entity_id
_entity_poly.type
_entity_poly.pdbx_seq_one_letter_code
_entity_poly.pdbx_strand_id
1 'polypeptide(L)'
;MANDSDDEKSPWHTLERRKTVSKEPAKRAKARFNLIRPLDEADESKKWSAYIAQRKACNATIEELYQDDISDWDGPHPLMIQIREGYTHILQSIDALKNAESNKLERLADCVAPWEVDVQGDGDMEIQSAEIASRIHSVYRPAAVDVRIFYWNKPRMNTVEWHFNISYRVLDPVPAAKPRSIREGSWKPMITAELVDHGRRQWNPKEEKTFSMLGRDVRKVHDTIFGAQSDVPLLDTIRLMLASIGIVIDFVKP
;
A
#
# COMPACT_ATOMS: atom_id res chain seq x y z
N MET A 1 -1.20 -24.51 -24.75
CA MET A 1 -0.95 -23.09 -25.05
C MET A 1 -2.11 -22.34 -24.45
N ALA A 2 -1.93 -21.73 -23.29
CA ALA A 2 -2.99 -20.96 -22.63
C ALA A 2 -3.14 -19.62 -23.35
N ASN A 3 -4.35 -19.32 -23.80
CA ASN A 3 -4.72 -18.02 -24.37
C ASN A 3 -4.54 -16.95 -23.28
N ASP A 4 -3.55 -16.09 -23.46
CA ASP A 4 -3.27 -14.91 -22.61
C ASP A 4 -4.12 -13.74 -23.15
N SER A 5 -5.45 -13.93 -23.20
CA SER A 5 -6.43 -13.01 -23.79
C SER A 5 -7.17 -12.17 -22.76
N ASP A 6 -6.46 -11.42 -21.94
CA ASP A 6 -7.09 -10.41 -21.08
C ASP A 6 -6.63 -9.01 -21.49
N ASP A 7 -7.36 -8.45 -22.44
CA ASP A 7 -7.57 -7.00 -22.51
C ASP A 7 -8.72 -6.62 -21.56
N GLU A 8 -8.72 -7.17 -20.33
CA GLU A 8 -9.66 -6.77 -19.29
C GLU A 8 -9.20 -5.43 -18.71
N LYS A 9 -10.07 -4.42 -18.84
CA LYS A 9 -9.96 -3.19 -18.06
C LYS A 9 -10.11 -3.56 -16.59
N SER A 10 -8.97 -3.63 -15.89
CA SER A 10 -8.95 -3.77 -14.43
C SER A 10 -9.74 -2.61 -13.82
N PRO A 11 -10.76 -2.88 -12.98
CA PRO A 11 -11.51 -1.82 -12.31
C PRO A 11 -10.61 -0.97 -11.41
N TRP A 12 -9.48 -1.52 -10.95
CA TRP A 12 -8.52 -0.85 -10.09
C TRP A 12 -7.57 0.11 -10.83
N HIS A 13 -7.05 -0.32 -11.99
CA HIS A 13 -6.00 0.41 -12.70
C HIS A 13 -6.57 1.38 -13.73
N THR A 14 -6.00 2.57 -13.81
CA THR A 14 -6.45 3.66 -14.69
C THR A 14 -5.84 3.58 -16.09
N LEU A 15 -4.61 3.06 -16.22
CA LEU A 15 -3.92 3.00 -17.50
C LEU A 15 -3.97 1.61 -18.12
N GLU A 16 -4.19 1.60 -19.44
CA GLU A 16 -4.11 0.36 -20.21
C GLU A 16 -2.69 -0.24 -20.16
N ARG A 17 -2.64 -1.56 -19.98
CA ARG A 17 -1.39 -2.31 -19.94
C ARG A 17 -0.92 -2.61 -21.36
N ARG A 18 0.29 -2.19 -21.73
CA ARG A 18 0.81 -2.42 -23.08
C ARG A 18 1.58 -3.73 -23.17
N LYS A 19 1.38 -4.47 -24.27
CA LYS A 19 2.22 -5.61 -24.64
C LYS A 19 3.47 -5.12 -25.36
N THR A 20 4.58 -5.83 -25.21
CA THR A 20 5.83 -5.59 -25.94
C THR A 20 6.44 -6.91 -26.39
N VAL A 21 7.09 -6.90 -27.55
CA VAL A 21 7.81 -8.06 -28.11
C VAL A 21 9.21 -8.21 -27.49
N SER A 22 9.67 -7.21 -26.71
CA SER A 22 10.98 -7.25 -26.06
C SER A 22 11.10 -8.40 -25.05
N LYS A 23 12.23 -9.10 -25.09
CA LYS A 23 12.59 -10.13 -24.09
C LYS A 23 13.19 -9.55 -22.82
N GLU A 24 13.63 -8.29 -22.84
CA GLU A 24 14.28 -7.64 -21.70
C GLU A 24 13.26 -7.34 -20.58
N PRO A 25 13.50 -7.82 -19.34
CA PRO A 25 12.54 -7.63 -18.24
C PRO A 25 12.21 -6.17 -17.93
N ALA A 26 13.18 -5.25 -17.96
CA ALA A 26 12.94 -3.84 -17.69
C ALA A 26 12.00 -3.21 -18.74
N LYS A 27 12.22 -3.47 -20.04
CA LYS A 27 11.32 -3.04 -21.13
C LYS A 27 9.92 -3.65 -21.01
N ARG A 28 9.82 -4.92 -20.61
CA ARG A 28 8.54 -5.58 -20.33
C ARG A 28 7.80 -4.96 -19.14
N ALA A 29 8.50 -4.67 -18.06
CA ALA A 29 7.94 -4.01 -16.88
C ALA A 29 7.46 -2.60 -17.25
N LYS A 30 8.27 -1.85 -18.00
CA LYS A 30 7.93 -0.51 -18.51
C LYS A 30 6.64 -0.51 -19.32
N ALA A 31 6.52 -1.41 -20.28
CA ALA A 31 5.33 -1.50 -21.13
C ALA A 31 4.09 -1.94 -20.34
N ARG A 32 4.23 -2.93 -19.46
CA ARG A 32 3.09 -3.53 -18.76
C ARG A 32 2.56 -2.68 -17.62
N PHE A 33 3.42 -1.88 -16.99
CA PHE A 33 3.10 -1.11 -15.78
C PHE A 33 3.34 0.39 -15.93
N ASN A 34 3.51 0.88 -17.16
CA ASN A 34 3.66 2.30 -17.49
C ASN A 34 4.79 3.02 -16.70
N LEU A 35 5.90 2.32 -16.44
CA LEU A 35 7.01 2.83 -15.62
C LEU A 35 7.64 4.12 -16.20
N ILE A 36 8.17 4.96 -15.31
CA ILE A 36 8.80 6.24 -15.65
C ILE A 36 10.31 6.03 -15.66
N ARG A 37 10.94 6.16 -16.83
CA ARG A 37 12.40 6.08 -17.04
C ARG A 37 13.05 5.01 -16.13
N PRO A 38 12.64 3.72 -16.25
CA PRO A 38 13.19 2.69 -15.39
C PRO A 38 14.70 2.60 -15.56
N LEU A 39 15.42 2.36 -14.47
CA LEU A 39 16.86 2.15 -14.52
C LEU A 39 17.14 0.85 -15.30
N ASP A 40 17.71 1.01 -16.50
CA ASP A 40 18.08 -0.08 -17.39
C ASP A 40 19.55 -0.46 -17.12
N GLU A 41 19.78 -1.25 -16.08
CA GLU A 41 21.08 -1.88 -15.84
C GLU A 41 20.99 -3.37 -16.18
N ALA A 42 21.93 -3.86 -17.00
CA ALA A 42 21.97 -5.25 -17.44
C ALA A 42 21.99 -6.25 -16.26
N ASP A 43 22.55 -5.83 -15.12
CA ASP A 43 22.63 -6.60 -13.87
C ASP A 43 21.31 -6.66 -13.07
N GLU A 44 20.26 -5.96 -13.50
CA GLU A 44 18.96 -5.94 -12.81
C GLU A 44 17.89 -6.84 -13.45
N SER A 45 18.23 -7.58 -14.51
CA SER A 45 17.29 -8.46 -15.23
C SER A 45 16.51 -9.43 -14.31
N LYS A 46 17.19 -10.02 -13.32
CA LYS A 46 16.55 -10.89 -12.30
C LYS A 46 15.61 -10.10 -11.38
N LYS A 47 16.01 -8.90 -10.96
CA LYS A 47 15.20 -8.03 -10.08
C LYS A 47 13.93 -7.56 -10.79
N TRP A 48 14.04 -7.14 -12.05
CA TRP A 48 12.90 -6.76 -12.89
C TRP A 48 11.96 -7.94 -13.16
N SER A 49 12.50 -9.14 -13.33
CA SER A 49 11.68 -10.36 -13.47
C SER A 49 10.89 -10.65 -12.20
N ALA A 50 11.53 -10.53 -11.03
CA ALA A 50 10.88 -10.66 -9.73
C ALA A 50 9.79 -9.58 -9.52
N TYR A 51 10.09 -8.33 -9.87
CA TYR A 51 9.13 -7.23 -9.84
C TYR A 51 7.90 -7.51 -10.71
N ILE A 52 8.08 -8.00 -11.94
CA ILE A 52 6.96 -8.37 -12.82
C ILE A 52 6.11 -9.48 -12.20
N ALA A 53 6.75 -10.55 -11.74
CA ALA A 53 6.06 -11.70 -11.16
C ALA A 53 5.22 -11.28 -9.95
N GLN A 54 5.83 -10.49 -9.05
CA GLN A 54 5.17 -10.08 -7.83
C GLN A 54 4.07 -9.03 -8.08
N ARG A 55 4.30 -8.03 -8.94
CA ARG A 55 3.25 -7.04 -9.27
C ARG A 55 2.06 -7.70 -9.97
N LYS A 56 2.29 -8.69 -10.82
CA LYS A 56 1.20 -9.51 -11.38
C LYS A 56 0.41 -10.25 -10.30
N ALA A 57 1.10 -10.89 -9.35
CA ALA A 57 0.45 -11.62 -8.27
C ALA A 57 -0.38 -10.69 -7.37
N CYS A 58 0.15 -9.51 -7.01
CA CYS A 58 -0.63 -8.51 -6.28
C CYS A 58 -1.83 -8.02 -7.08
N ASN A 59 -1.67 -7.75 -8.38
CA ASN A 59 -2.79 -7.31 -9.21
C ASN A 59 -3.88 -8.37 -9.32
N ALA A 60 -3.54 -9.66 -9.40
CA ALA A 60 -4.52 -10.74 -9.35
C ALA A 60 -5.28 -10.74 -8.02
N THR A 61 -4.58 -10.56 -6.90
CA THR A 61 -5.20 -10.46 -5.58
C THR A 61 -6.10 -9.24 -5.42
N ILE A 62 -5.77 -8.12 -6.04
CA ILE A 62 -6.69 -6.97 -6.05
C ILE A 62 -8.00 -7.34 -6.74
N GLU A 63 -7.94 -8.02 -7.88
CA GLU A 63 -9.16 -8.46 -8.57
C GLU A 63 -9.96 -9.45 -7.72
N GLU A 64 -9.28 -10.40 -7.06
CA GLU A 64 -9.90 -11.30 -6.07
C GLU A 64 -10.59 -10.50 -4.97
N LEU A 65 -9.89 -9.58 -4.29
CA LEU A 65 -10.46 -8.74 -3.22
C LEU A 65 -11.58 -7.79 -3.69
N TYR A 66 -11.59 -7.44 -4.97
CA TYR A 66 -12.61 -6.57 -5.56
C TYR A 66 -13.87 -7.35 -5.97
N GLN A 67 -13.71 -8.64 -6.27
CA GLN A 67 -14.77 -9.58 -6.66
C GLN A 67 -15.28 -10.43 -5.50
N ASP A 68 -14.51 -10.53 -4.40
CA ASP A 68 -14.84 -11.40 -3.27
C ASP A 68 -16.15 -10.91 -2.63
N ASP A 69 -17.17 -11.76 -2.70
CA ASP A 69 -18.51 -11.65 -2.08
C ASP A 69 -18.41 -11.75 -0.53
N ILE A 70 -17.48 -11.03 0.10
CA ILE A 70 -17.26 -11.06 1.57
C ILE A 70 -18.45 -10.41 2.31
N SER A 71 -19.40 -9.82 1.60
CA SER A 71 -20.61 -9.24 2.17
C SER A 71 -21.80 -9.47 1.25
N ASP A 72 -23.03 -9.43 1.77
CA ASP A 72 -24.30 -9.32 1.02
C ASP A 72 -24.39 -8.01 0.18
N TRP A 73 -23.25 -7.42 -0.17
CA TRP A 73 -23.09 -6.14 -0.83
C TRP A 73 -22.90 -6.38 -2.32
N ASP A 74 -23.82 -5.85 -3.12
CA ASP A 74 -23.71 -5.88 -4.58
C ASP A 74 -22.70 -4.81 -5.02
N GLY A 75 -21.44 -5.22 -5.25
CA GLY A 75 -20.38 -4.36 -5.78
C GLY A 75 -19.08 -4.34 -4.95
N PRO A 76 -18.14 -3.45 -5.31
CA PRO A 76 -16.80 -3.45 -4.72
C PRO A 76 -16.81 -3.16 -3.22
N HIS A 77 -15.96 -3.90 -2.48
CA HIS A 77 -15.80 -3.76 -1.04
C HIS A 77 -15.55 -2.28 -0.66
N PRO A 78 -16.32 -1.65 0.26
CA PRO A 78 -16.21 -0.23 0.58
C PRO A 78 -14.79 0.23 0.97
N LEU A 79 -14.05 -0.58 1.71
CA LEU A 79 -12.64 -0.29 2.05
C LEU A 79 -11.73 -0.22 0.82
N MET A 80 -11.96 -1.03 -0.21
CA MET A 80 -11.19 -0.97 -1.46
C MET A 80 -11.45 0.36 -2.18
N ILE A 81 -12.70 0.82 -2.19
CA ILE A 81 -13.08 2.15 -2.70
C ILE A 81 -12.39 3.24 -1.88
N GLN A 82 -12.49 3.19 -0.54
CA GLN A 82 -11.87 4.17 0.36
C GLN A 82 -10.36 4.25 0.19
N ILE A 83 -9.66 3.10 0.07
CA ILE A 83 -8.22 3.08 -0.20
C ILE A 83 -7.94 3.77 -1.54
N ARG A 84 -8.69 3.43 -2.59
CA ARG A 84 -8.52 3.98 -3.93
C ARG A 84 -8.71 5.48 -3.98
N GLU A 85 -9.83 5.95 -3.48
CA GLU A 85 -10.15 7.37 -3.43
C GLU A 85 -9.14 8.12 -2.56
N GLY A 86 -8.75 7.53 -1.43
CA GLY A 86 -7.79 8.11 -0.50
C GLY A 86 -6.43 8.37 -1.14
N TYR A 87 -5.78 7.35 -1.71
CA TYR A 87 -4.47 7.59 -2.33
C TYR A 87 -4.57 8.49 -3.56
N THR A 88 -5.68 8.43 -4.30
CA THR A 88 -5.91 9.28 -5.48
C THR A 88 -6.01 10.75 -5.07
N HIS A 89 -6.80 11.04 -4.04
CA HIS A 89 -6.94 12.37 -3.45
C HIS A 89 -5.60 12.92 -2.96
N ILE A 90 -4.82 12.10 -2.23
CA ILE A 90 -3.49 12.53 -1.78
C ILE A 90 -2.61 12.86 -2.98
N LEU A 91 -2.51 11.99 -3.99
CA LEU A 91 -1.69 12.24 -5.19
C LEU A 91 -2.11 13.53 -5.93
N GLN A 92 -3.42 13.80 -6.05
CA GLN A 92 -3.96 15.02 -6.66
C GLN A 92 -3.66 16.28 -5.83
N SER A 93 -3.54 16.14 -4.51
CA SER A 93 -3.22 17.25 -3.61
C SER A 93 -1.75 17.69 -3.68
N ILE A 94 -0.84 16.83 -4.19
CA ILE A 94 0.60 17.13 -4.24
C ILE A 94 0.88 18.15 -5.35
N ASP A 95 1.23 19.38 -4.94
CA ASP A 95 1.50 20.50 -5.85
C ASP A 95 2.60 20.17 -6.89
N ALA A 96 3.64 19.41 -6.49
CA ALA A 96 4.72 18.96 -7.37
C ALA A 96 4.27 18.00 -8.50
N LEU A 97 3.10 17.36 -8.36
CA LEU A 97 2.54 16.47 -9.38
C LEU A 97 1.57 17.17 -10.33
N LYS A 98 1.03 18.35 -9.97
CA LYS A 98 0.04 19.09 -10.79
C LYS A 98 0.59 19.53 -12.15
N ASN A 99 1.87 19.88 -12.20
CA ASN A 99 2.55 20.33 -13.42
C ASN A 99 3.47 19.25 -14.03
N ALA A 100 3.38 18.01 -13.56
CA ALA A 100 4.24 16.93 -14.03
C ALA A 100 3.87 16.46 -15.45
N GLU A 101 4.76 15.65 -16.05
CA GLU A 101 4.51 14.98 -17.35
C GLU A 101 3.09 14.37 -17.39
N SER A 102 2.43 14.45 -18.56
CA SER A 102 1.09 13.90 -18.75
C SER A 102 1.05 12.42 -18.34
N ASN A 103 0.07 12.08 -17.51
CA ASN A 103 -0.15 10.75 -16.92
C ASN A 103 0.77 10.33 -15.75
N LYS A 104 1.62 11.22 -15.18
CA LYS A 104 2.47 10.85 -14.03
C LYS A 104 1.63 10.43 -12.81
N LEU A 105 0.53 11.12 -12.56
CA LEU A 105 -0.36 10.86 -11.44
C LEU A 105 -1.00 9.47 -11.56
N GLU A 106 -1.55 9.17 -12.72
CA GLU A 106 -2.19 7.90 -13.07
C GLU A 106 -1.19 6.73 -12.95
N ARG A 107 0.06 6.94 -13.39
CA ARG A 107 1.13 5.94 -13.21
C ARG A 107 1.46 5.66 -11.75
N LEU A 108 1.45 6.70 -10.90
CA LEU A 108 1.70 6.55 -9.47
C LEU A 108 0.50 5.92 -8.75
N ALA A 109 -0.72 6.28 -9.13
CA ALA A 109 -1.96 5.69 -8.64
C ALA A 109 -1.99 4.18 -8.92
N ASP A 110 -1.68 3.76 -10.15
CA ASP A 110 -1.62 2.36 -10.58
C ASP A 110 -0.54 1.53 -9.86
N CYS A 111 0.33 2.16 -9.05
CA CYS A 111 1.36 1.47 -8.28
C CYS A 111 0.92 1.07 -6.87
N VAL A 112 -0.23 1.55 -6.39
CA VAL A 112 -0.78 1.16 -5.10
C VAL A 112 -1.60 -0.11 -5.26
N ALA A 113 -1.22 -1.15 -4.53
CA ALA A 113 -1.78 -2.48 -4.63
C ALA A 113 -2.11 -3.05 -3.24
N PRO A 114 -3.36 -2.94 -2.77
CA PRO A 114 -3.85 -3.69 -1.63
C PRO A 114 -3.71 -5.19 -1.91
N TRP A 115 -3.31 -5.94 -0.90
CA TRP A 115 -3.13 -7.39 -1.05
C TRP A 115 -3.64 -8.18 0.16
N GLU A 116 -4.06 -7.50 1.21
CA GLU A 116 -4.81 -8.05 2.35
C GLU A 116 -5.84 -7.00 2.80
N VAL A 117 -7.10 -7.40 2.93
CA VAL A 117 -8.17 -6.63 3.57
C VAL A 117 -9.02 -7.62 4.35
N ASP A 118 -8.80 -7.72 5.66
CA ASP A 118 -9.59 -8.55 6.56
C ASP A 118 -10.12 -7.66 7.69
N VAL A 119 -11.44 -7.52 7.78
CA VAL A 119 -12.10 -6.73 8.82
C VAL A 119 -13.21 -7.56 9.43
N GLN A 120 -13.17 -7.69 10.75
CA GLN A 120 -14.12 -8.48 11.53
C GLN A 120 -14.88 -7.54 12.46
N GLY A 121 -16.20 -7.63 12.43
CA GLY A 121 -17.10 -6.93 13.34
C GLY A 121 -17.72 -7.87 14.38
N ASP A 122 -18.36 -7.30 15.40
CA ASP A 122 -19.05 -8.05 16.45
C ASP A 122 -20.51 -8.41 16.13
N GLY A 123 -21.01 -8.01 14.96
CA GLY A 123 -22.40 -8.16 14.54
C GLY A 123 -23.28 -6.92 14.81
N ASP A 124 -22.84 -6.01 15.69
CA ASP A 124 -23.51 -4.73 16.00
C ASP A 124 -22.84 -3.55 15.29
N MET A 125 -22.12 -3.83 14.21
CA MET A 125 -21.35 -2.89 13.38
C MET A 125 -20.11 -2.28 14.06
N GLU A 126 -19.68 -2.75 15.23
CA GLU A 126 -18.39 -2.36 15.79
C GLU A 126 -17.26 -3.20 15.20
N ILE A 127 -16.19 -2.54 14.76
CA ILE A 127 -14.99 -3.23 14.28
C ILE A 127 -14.24 -3.82 15.48
N GLN A 128 -14.11 -5.14 15.51
CA GLN A 128 -13.32 -5.88 16.48
C GLN A 128 -11.87 -6.03 16.04
N SER A 129 -11.61 -6.26 14.76
CA SER A 129 -10.25 -6.31 14.22
C SER A 129 -10.19 -5.89 12.77
N ALA A 130 -9.06 -5.32 12.39
CA ALA A 130 -8.75 -5.00 11.00
C ALA A 130 -7.27 -5.29 10.71
N GLU A 131 -7.03 -6.11 9.68
CA GLU A 131 -5.72 -6.37 9.10
C GLU A 131 -5.77 -5.93 7.63
N ILE A 132 -5.15 -4.78 7.32
CA ILE A 132 -5.09 -4.25 5.95
C ILE A 132 -3.63 -4.07 5.56
N ALA A 133 -3.25 -4.54 4.38
CA ALA A 133 -1.92 -4.32 3.83
C ALA A 133 -1.95 -3.95 2.35
N SER A 134 -1.09 -3.00 2.03
CA SER A 134 -0.90 -2.49 0.68
C SER A 134 0.57 -2.43 0.34
N ARG A 135 0.86 -2.54 -0.96
CA ARG A 135 2.18 -2.36 -1.55
C ARG A 135 2.15 -1.16 -2.47
N ILE A 136 3.11 -0.25 -2.30
CA ILE A 136 3.36 0.87 -3.19
C ILE A 136 4.59 0.53 -4.03
N HIS A 137 4.38 0.17 -5.28
CA HIS A 137 5.45 -0.15 -6.21
C HIS A 137 6.20 1.11 -6.67
N SER A 138 7.52 1.02 -6.81
CA SER A 138 8.28 2.09 -7.47
C SER A 138 7.98 2.11 -8.96
N VAL A 139 7.87 3.31 -9.54
CA VAL A 139 7.78 3.51 -10.99
C VAL A 139 9.16 3.60 -11.68
N TYR A 140 10.26 3.63 -10.92
CA TYR A 140 11.62 3.88 -11.44
C TYR A 140 12.58 2.68 -11.32
N ARG A 141 12.36 1.79 -10.36
CA ARG A 141 13.27 0.68 -10.04
C ARG A 141 12.51 -0.56 -9.56
N PRO A 142 13.14 -1.76 -9.51
CA PRO A 142 12.48 -2.99 -9.07
C PRO A 142 12.34 -3.05 -7.53
N ALA A 143 11.76 -2.00 -6.93
CA ALA A 143 11.59 -1.81 -5.49
C ALA A 143 10.12 -1.48 -5.16
N ALA A 144 9.74 -1.65 -3.90
CA ALA A 144 8.42 -1.31 -3.39
C ALA A 144 8.48 -0.99 -1.89
N VAL A 145 7.38 -0.43 -1.37
CA VAL A 145 7.19 -0.21 0.06
C VAL A 145 5.87 -0.86 0.45
N ASP A 146 5.91 -1.74 1.44
CA ASP A 146 4.67 -2.25 2.03
C ASP A 146 4.29 -1.39 3.23
N VAL A 147 3.00 -1.16 3.37
CA VAL A 147 2.37 -0.49 4.51
C VAL A 147 1.25 -1.39 5.00
N ARG A 148 1.13 -1.53 6.31
CA ARG A 148 0.04 -2.27 6.93
C ARG A 148 -0.54 -1.55 8.13
N ILE A 149 -1.78 -1.85 8.42
CA ILE A 149 -2.46 -1.55 9.67
C ILE A 149 -2.92 -2.85 10.31
N PHE A 150 -2.71 -2.93 11.61
CA PHE A 150 -3.26 -3.94 12.49
C PHE A 150 -4.02 -3.23 13.59
N TYR A 151 -5.31 -3.53 13.70
CA TYR A 151 -6.17 -3.05 14.76
C TYR A 151 -6.89 -4.23 15.40
N TRP A 152 -6.98 -4.21 16.72
CA TRP A 152 -7.94 -5.04 17.42
C TRP A 152 -8.50 -4.32 18.65
N ASN A 153 -9.73 -4.68 18.98
CA ASN A 153 -10.47 -4.24 20.15
C ASN A 153 -11.13 -5.48 20.77
N LYS A 154 -10.92 -5.66 22.07
CA LYS A 154 -11.54 -6.71 22.86
C LYS A 154 -12.32 -6.08 24.02
N PRO A 155 -13.64 -5.93 23.90
CA PRO A 155 -14.47 -5.57 25.03
C PRO A 155 -14.48 -6.72 26.06
N ARG A 156 -14.32 -6.39 27.33
CA ARG A 156 -14.48 -7.29 28.48
C ARG A 156 -15.58 -6.76 29.39
N MET A 157 -16.01 -7.57 30.36
CA MET A 157 -17.15 -7.28 31.24
C MET A 157 -17.10 -5.89 31.93
N ASN A 158 -15.92 -5.33 32.21
CA ASN A 158 -15.75 -3.99 32.79
C ASN A 158 -14.53 -3.22 32.24
N THR A 159 -13.88 -3.72 31.17
CA THR A 159 -12.66 -3.12 30.62
C THR A 159 -12.67 -3.22 29.10
N VAL A 160 -11.94 -2.34 28.44
CA VAL A 160 -11.69 -2.40 27.00
C VAL A 160 -10.19 -2.50 26.80
N GLU A 161 -9.75 -3.46 26.01
CA GLU A 161 -8.37 -3.57 25.54
C GLU A 161 -8.39 -3.28 24.04
N TRP A 162 -7.56 -2.35 23.58
CA TRP A 162 -7.39 -2.13 22.15
C TRP A 162 -5.94 -1.79 21.83
N HIS A 163 -5.56 -2.13 20.60
CA HIS A 163 -4.24 -1.86 20.06
C HIS A 163 -4.36 -1.56 18.58
N PHE A 164 -3.61 -0.56 18.16
CA PHE A 164 -3.55 -0.04 16.82
C PHE A 164 -2.08 0.12 16.44
N ASN A 165 -1.69 -0.48 15.32
CA ASN A 165 -0.34 -0.40 14.81
C ASN A 165 -0.33 -0.18 13.31
N ILE A 166 0.34 0.87 12.87
CA ILE A 166 0.74 1.05 11.48
C ILE A 166 2.22 0.71 11.38
N SER A 167 2.55 -0.14 10.42
CA SER A 167 3.92 -0.56 10.17
C SER A 167 4.25 -0.53 8.68
N TYR A 168 5.54 -0.49 8.37
CA TYR A 168 6.02 -0.47 7.00
C TYR A 168 7.28 -1.32 6.81
N ARG A 169 7.59 -1.65 5.56
CA ARG A 169 8.89 -2.21 5.16
C ARG A 169 9.27 -1.75 3.76
N VAL A 170 10.57 -1.54 3.55
CA VAL A 170 11.13 -1.22 2.23
C VAL A 170 11.65 -2.51 1.60
N LEU A 171 11.19 -2.80 0.40
CA LEU A 171 11.57 -3.96 -0.41
C LEU A 171 12.41 -3.49 -1.58
N ASP A 172 13.73 -3.61 -1.44
CA ASP A 172 14.68 -3.14 -2.45
C ASP A 172 15.84 -4.15 -2.57
N PRO A 173 15.79 -5.10 -3.53
CA PRO A 173 14.72 -5.29 -4.53
C PRO A 173 13.47 -5.99 -3.98
N VAL A 174 12.39 -5.94 -4.75
CA VAL A 174 11.16 -6.70 -4.49
C VAL A 174 11.42 -8.21 -4.58
N PRO A 175 10.93 -9.03 -3.62
CA PRO A 175 10.99 -10.48 -3.73
C PRO A 175 10.07 -11.00 -4.83
N ALA A 176 10.47 -12.08 -5.51
CA ALA A 176 9.66 -12.68 -6.57
C ALA A 176 8.35 -13.32 -6.05
N ALA A 177 8.35 -13.78 -4.80
CA ALA A 177 7.20 -14.36 -4.14
C ALA A 177 6.25 -13.27 -3.61
N LYS A 178 4.94 -13.50 -3.75
CA LYS A 178 3.91 -12.75 -3.01
C LYS A 178 4.06 -13.07 -1.50
N PRO A 179 3.84 -12.11 -0.59
CA PRO A 179 3.71 -12.40 0.83
C PRO A 179 2.63 -13.46 1.06
N ARG A 180 2.89 -14.45 1.92
CA ARG A 180 1.88 -15.47 2.28
C ARG A 180 0.90 -14.97 3.33
N SER A 181 1.31 -13.99 4.12
CA SER A 181 0.51 -13.38 5.17
C SER A 181 1.04 -11.98 5.48
N ILE A 182 0.15 -11.09 5.91
CA ILE A 182 0.48 -9.79 6.51
C ILE A 182 1.48 -9.87 7.67
N ARG A 183 1.56 -11.01 8.35
CA ARG A 183 2.46 -11.25 9.50
C ARG A 183 3.87 -11.67 9.09
N GLU A 184 4.09 -12.03 7.83
CA GLU A 184 5.39 -12.48 7.34
C GLU A 184 6.41 -11.33 7.24
N GLY A 185 7.66 -11.62 7.59
CA GLY A 185 8.80 -10.72 7.42
C GLY A 185 8.98 -9.68 8.52
N SER A 186 9.97 -8.81 8.36
CA SER A 186 10.31 -7.78 9.35
C SER A 186 9.64 -6.45 9.01
N TRP A 187 8.72 -6.05 9.88
CA TRP A 187 8.00 -4.79 9.79
C TRP A 187 8.56 -3.78 10.79
N LYS A 188 8.73 -2.53 10.35
CA LYS A 188 9.13 -1.42 11.21
C LYS A 188 7.87 -0.68 11.69
N PRO A 189 7.75 -0.37 12.98
CA PRO A 189 6.63 0.41 13.49
C PRO A 189 6.71 1.85 12.96
N MET A 190 5.55 2.39 12.58
CA MET A 190 5.39 3.78 12.16
C MET A 190 4.54 4.55 13.18
N ILE A 191 3.31 4.09 13.43
CA ILE A 191 2.42 4.64 14.45
C ILE A 191 1.98 3.48 15.33
N THR A 192 1.93 3.69 16.64
CA THR A 192 1.32 2.75 17.56
C THR A 192 0.47 3.53 18.54
N ALA A 193 -0.73 3.03 18.80
CA ALA A 193 -1.62 3.54 19.82
C ALA A 193 -2.26 2.35 20.54
N GLU A 194 -2.26 2.34 21.86
CA GLU A 194 -2.82 1.24 22.64
C GLU A 194 -3.21 1.68 24.05
N LEU A 195 -4.06 0.88 24.71
CA LEU A 195 -4.28 0.99 26.15
C LEU A 195 -3.26 0.14 26.91
N VAL A 196 -2.40 0.80 27.67
CA VAL A 196 -1.41 0.14 28.55
C VAL A 196 -1.91 0.21 29.99
N ASP A 197 -2.01 -0.94 30.67
CA ASP A 197 -2.31 -0.97 32.10
C ASP A 197 -1.05 -0.71 32.92
N HIS A 198 -1.07 0.37 33.68
CA HIS A 198 0.01 0.70 34.62
C HIS A 198 -0.31 0.32 36.06
N GLY A 199 -1.49 -0.26 36.29
CA GLY A 199 -1.95 -0.71 37.58
C GLY A 199 -1.25 -1.96 38.06
N ARG A 200 -0.77 -1.97 39.32
CA ARG A 200 -0.27 -3.20 39.96
C ARG A 200 -1.35 -4.01 40.69
N ARG A 201 -2.47 -3.37 41.04
CA ARG A 201 -3.55 -3.95 41.87
C ARG A 201 -4.97 -3.59 41.41
N GLN A 202 -5.12 -2.54 40.61
CA GLN A 202 -6.38 -2.08 40.05
C GLN A 202 -6.11 -1.66 38.60
N TRP A 203 -7.02 -1.99 37.69
CA TRP A 203 -6.98 -1.56 36.30
C TRP A 203 -6.85 -0.04 36.22
N ASN A 204 -5.74 0.45 35.67
CA ASN A 204 -5.45 1.87 35.50
C ASN A 204 -4.86 2.10 34.09
N PRO A 205 -5.68 1.94 33.04
CA PRO A 205 -5.21 2.02 31.69
C PRO A 205 -4.89 3.46 31.32
N LYS A 206 -3.83 3.64 30.56
CA LYS A 206 -3.53 4.90 29.89
C LYS A 206 -3.36 4.65 28.41
N GLU A 207 -3.89 5.57 27.63
CA GLU A 207 -3.66 5.57 26.19
C GLU A 207 -2.24 6.04 25.93
N GLU A 208 -1.43 5.19 25.31
CA GLU A 208 -0.10 5.55 24.84
C GLU A 208 -0.12 5.69 23.32
N LYS A 209 0.52 6.75 22.80
CA LYS A 209 0.61 7.05 21.37
C LYS A 209 2.05 7.33 21.00
N THR A 210 2.56 6.62 20.00
CA THR A 210 3.95 6.75 19.56
C THR A 210 4.03 6.87 18.04
N PHE A 211 4.85 7.82 17.56
CA PHE A 211 5.30 7.89 16.18
C PHE A 211 6.78 7.49 16.12
N SER A 212 7.06 6.32 15.53
CA SER A 212 8.37 5.67 15.58
C SER A 212 9.18 5.78 14.28
N MET A 213 8.60 6.33 13.22
CA MET A 213 9.27 6.45 11.92
C MET A 213 10.25 7.63 11.93
N LEU A 214 11.54 7.32 11.75
CA LEU A 214 12.59 8.34 11.76
C LEU A 214 12.67 9.06 10.42
N GLY A 215 13.10 10.32 10.42
CA GLY A 215 13.22 11.12 9.17
C GLY A 215 14.12 10.49 8.10
N ARG A 216 15.13 9.70 8.49
CA ARG A 216 15.97 8.91 7.55
C ARG A 216 15.18 7.79 6.87
N ASP A 217 14.24 7.18 7.59
CA ASP A 217 13.40 6.13 7.04
C ASP A 217 12.33 6.72 6.10
N VAL A 218 11.80 7.91 6.41
CA VAL A 218 10.89 8.64 5.51
C VAL A 218 11.59 8.97 4.19
N ARG A 219 12.84 9.48 4.25
CA ARG A 219 13.65 9.70 3.04
C ARG A 219 13.88 8.41 2.25
N LYS A 220 14.21 7.31 2.94
CA LYS A 220 14.40 6.01 2.26
C LYS A 220 13.13 5.57 1.52
N VAL A 221 11.96 5.66 2.15
CA VAL A 221 10.67 5.35 1.53
C VAL A 221 10.40 6.28 0.34
N HIS A 222 10.57 7.59 0.54
CA HIS A 222 10.40 8.61 -0.50
C HIS A 222 11.25 8.27 -1.72
N ASP A 223 12.55 8.03 -1.53
CA ASP A 223 13.46 7.72 -2.63
C ASP A 223 13.10 6.39 -3.30
N THR A 224 12.60 5.40 -2.55
CA THR A 224 12.13 4.13 -3.11
C THR A 224 10.93 4.36 -4.04
N ILE A 225 9.93 5.12 -3.62
CA ILE A 225 8.68 5.32 -4.38
C ILE A 225 8.91 6.31 -5.54
N PHE A 226 9.47 7.47 -5.24
CA PHE A 226 9.52 8.62 -6.16
C PHE A 226 10.89 8.84 -6.81
N GLY A 227 11.95 8.19 -6.32
CA GLY A 227 13.32 8.44 -6.76
C GLY A 227 14.00 9.57 -5.99
N ALA A 228 15.33 9.54 -5.92
CA ALA A 228 16.14 10.46 -5.09
C ALA A 228 16.08 11.94 -5.52
N GLN A 229 15.65 12.22 -6.76
CA GLN A 229 15.55 13.58 -7.31
C GLN A 229 14.09 14.07 -7.40
N SER A 230 13.18 13.45 -6.66
CA SER A 230 11.78 13.83 -6.67
C SER A 230 11.54 15.10 -5.85
N ASP A 231 10.74 16.01 -6.41
CA ASP A 231 10.27 17.23 -5.75
C ASP A 231 9.05 17.00 -4.84
N VAL A 232 8.60 15.75 -4.68
CA VAL A 232 7.49 15.39 -3.78
C VAL A 232 7.92 15.62 -2.32
N PRO A 233 7.13 16.37 -1.52
CA PRO A 233 7.44 16.56 -0.12
C PRO A 233 7.47 15.25 0.70
N LEU A 234 8.36 15.16 1.68
CA LEU A 234 8.44 14.00 2.58
C LEU A 234 7.14 13.78 3.37
N LEU A 235 6.43 14.85 3.72
CA LEU A 235 5.13 14.76 4.38
C LEU A 235 4.08 14.08 3.49
N ASP A 236 4.08 14.39 2.19
CA ASP A 236 3.15 13.76 1.25
C ASP A 236 3.48 12.28 1.01
N THR A 237 4.74 11.87 1.22
CA THR A 237 5.11 10.45 1.26
C THR A 237 4.41 9.74 2.42
N ILE A 238 4.40 10.34 3.61
CA ILE A 238 3.69 9.81 4.78
C ILE A 238 2.18 9.77 4.53
N ARG A 239 1.61 10.84 3.97
CA ARG A 239 0.18 10.89 3.62
C ARG A 239 -0.19 9.79 2.62
N LEU A 240 0.66 9.55 1.62
CA LEU A 240 0.45 8.47 0.65
C LEU A 240 0.53 7.09 1.30
N MET A 241 1.48 6.87 2.21
CA MET A 241 1.57 5.62 2.97
C MET A 241 0.28 5.35 3.74
N LEU A 242 -0.23 6.35 4.47
CA LEU A 242 -1.47 6.23 5.23
C LEU A 242 -2.68 6.02 4.31
N ALA A 243 -2.76 6.76 3.22
CA ALA A 243 -3.86 6.63 2.27
C ALA A 243 -3.88 5.27 1.57
N SER A 244 -2.71 4.63 1.39
CA SER A 244 -2.62 3.28 0.81
C SER A 244 -3.31 2.20 1.67
N ILE A 245 -3.56 2.47 2.95
CA ILE A 245 -4.29 1.59 3.87
C ILE A 245 -5.63 2.21 4.31
N GLY A 246 -6.13 3.20 3.57
CA GLY A 246 -7.46 3.79 3.78
C GLY A 246 -7.51 4.97 4.76
N ILE A 247 -6.37 5.47 5.25
CA ILE A 247 -6.32 6.59 6.19
C ILE A 247 -5.94 7.87 5.45
N VAL A 248 -6.90 8.79 5.28
CA VAL A 248 -6.68 10.07 4.62
C VAL A 248 -6.49 11.16 5.67
N ILE A 249 -5.36 11.89 5.58
CA ILE A 249 -5.10 13.05 6.43
C ILE A 249 -4.93 14.27 5.53
N ASP A 250 -5.87 15.20 5.67
CA ASP A 250 -5.79 16.51 5.07
C ASP A 250 -5.30 17.52 6.09
N PHE A 251 -4.24 18.24 5.72
CA PHE A 251 -3.80 19.39 6.48
C PHE A 251 -4.49 20.60 5.90
N VAL A 252 -5.27 21.28 6.73
CA VAL A 252 -5.73 22.64 6.42
C VAL A 252 -4.47 23.49 6.36
N LYS A 253 -4.14 24.04 5.18
CA LYS A 253 -3.09 25.07 5.07
C LYS A 253 -3.54 26.23 5.99
N PRO A 254 -2.72 26.65 6.96
CA PRO A 254 -3.05 27.77 7.84
C PRO A 254 -3.26 29.08 7.05
#